data_AF-A0A6J1WG40-F1
#
_entry.id   AF-A0A6J1WG40-F1
#
_cell.length_a   1.000
_cell.length_b   1.000
_cell.length_c   1.000
_cell.angle_alpha   90.00
_cell.angle_beta   90.00
_cell.angle_gamma   90.00
#
_symmetry.space_group_name_H-M   'P 1'
#
loop_
_entity.id
_entity.type
_entity.pdbx_description
1 polymer ?
#
loop_
_entity_poly.entity_id
_entity_poly.type
_entity_poly.pdbx_seq_one_letter_code
_entity_poly.pdbx_strand_id
1 'polypeptide(L)'
;QNPKFRVEGCNTALLQGVSDAPICHSVTDTLGEFSFGLVPAGEYRLVVLSTPPGQVSVTYNVKPDKVAFSVLHDSLYIKDAFEVTGFTVVGTVLAAVGGAGLKGVRVLLDERPVATTDAAGKYTLPNLQPGTYTLEFQHGELG
;
A
#
# COMPACT_ATOMS: atom_id res chain seq x y z
N GLN A 1 -2.98 19.64 -31.22
CA GLN A 1 -3.28 18.22 -30.95
C GLN A 1 -2.42 17.81 -29.78
N ASN A 2 -3.01 17.31 -28.69
CA ASN A 2 -2.24 16.87 -27.52
C ASN A 2 -1.58 15.54 -27.88
N PRO A 3 -0.24 15.40 -27.88
CA PRO A 3 0.39 14.13 -28.22
C PRO A 3 -0.12 13.07 -27.25
N LYS A 4 -0.79 12.04 -27.80
CA LYS A 4 -1.19 10.88 -27.01
C LYS A 4 0.09 10.12 -26.68
N PHE A 5 0.66 10.42 -25.51
CA PHE A 5 1.74 9.61 -24.93
C PHE A 5 1.20 8.19 -24.75
N ARG A 6 1.61 7.28 -25.63
CA ARG A 6 1.24 5.88 -25.57
C ARG A 6 2.39 5.13 -24.92
N VAL A 7 2.16 4.66 -23.70
CA VAL A 7 3.04 3.69 -23.04
C VAL A 7 2.46 2.30 -23.29
N GLU A 8 3.28 1.34 -23.70
CA GLU A 8 2.85 -0.05 -23.96
C GLU A 8 3.43 -1.03 -22.93
N GLY A 9 2.90 -2.26 -22.88
CA GLY A 9 3.35 -3.29 -21.93
C GLY A 9 2.90 -3.05 -20.50
N CYS A 10 1.84 -2.27 -20.30
CA CYS A 10 1.28 -1.93 -18.99
C CYS A 10 -0.25 -1.80 -19.06
N ASN A 11 -0.89 -1.91 -17.89
CA ASN A 11 -2.34 -1.91 -17.75
C ASN A 11 -2.90 -0.49 -17.65
N THR A 12 -4.01 -0.23 -18.37
CA THR A 12 -4.67 1.09 -18.41
C THR A 12 -6.10 1.09 -17.82
N ALA A 13 -6.63 -0.09 -17.49
CA ALA A 13 -8.06 -0.32 -17.19
C ALA A 13 -8.59 0.34 -15.89
N LEU A 14 -7.76 1.04 -15.11
CA LEU A 14 -8.10 1.54 -13.77
C LEU A 14 -7.91 3.06 -13.59
N LEU A 15 -7.74 3.80 -14.68
CA LEU A 15 -7.29 5.20 -14.64
C LEU A 15 -8.35 6.23 -15.03
N GLN A 16 -9.60 5.81 -15.25
CA GLN A 16 -10.67 6.72 -15.62
C GLN A 16 -11.16 7.53 -14.41
N GLY A 17 -11.06 8.87 -14.49
CA GLY A 17 -11.70 9.79 -13.54
C GLY A 17 -10.85 10.27 -12.35
N VAL A 18 -9.56 9.96 -12.31
CA VAL A 18 -8.65 10.40 -11.23
C VAL A 18 -7.76 11.55 -11.73
N SER A 19 -7.77 12.71 -11.06
CA SER A 19 -6.77 13.76 -11.36
C SER A 19 -5.39 13.29 -10.90
N ASP A 20 -4.36 13.46 -11.74
CA ASP A 20 -3.00 12.93 -11.51
C ASP A 20 -2.89 11.39 -11.61
N ALA A 21 -3.81 10.75 -12.36
CA ALA A 21 -3.72 9.33 -12.67
C ALA A 21 -2.40 9.00 -13.40
N PRO A 22 -1.70 7.91 -13.04
CA PRO A 22 -0.53 7.46 -13.79
C PRO A 22 -0.94 7.14 -15.24
N ILE A 23 0.02 7.19 -16.19
CA ILE A 23 -0.25 6.92 -17.61
C ILE A 23 -0.73 5.46 -17.80
N CYS A 24 -0.12 4.54 -17.06
CA CYS A 24 -0.47 3.14 -16.93
C CYS A 24 0.18 2.55 -15.68
N HIS A 25 -0.10 1.29 -15.34
CA HIS A 25 0.52 0.59 -14.21
C HIS A 25 0.98 -0.82 -14.60
N SER A 26 1.91 -1.37 -13.82
CA SER A 26 2.35 -2.77 -13.91
C SER A 26 2.33 -3.36 -12.50
N VAL A 27 2.27 -4.69 -12.40
CA VAL A 27 2.30 -5.42 -11.12
C VAL A 27 3.64 -6.15 -11.04
N THR A 28 4.33 -6.01 -9.91
CA THR A 28 5.59 -6.72 -9.69
C THR A 28 5.38 -8.22 -9.64
N ASP A 29 6.33 -8.98 -10.18
CA ASP A 29 6.32 -10.43 -10.10
C ASP A 29 6.82 -10.97 -8.74
N THR A 30 7.06 -12.28 -8.64
CA THR A 30 7.56 -12.93 -7.41
C THR A 30 8.97 -12.53 -7.02
N LEU A 31 9.74 -11.96 -7.96
CA LEU A 31 11.09 -11.44 -7.72
C LEU A 31 11.06 -9.93 -7.42
N GLY A 32 9.89 -9.29 -7.47
CA GLY A 32 9.74 -7.85 -7.29
C GLY A 32 10.01 -7.05 -8.56
N GLU A 33 10.15 -7.70 -9.72
CA GLU A 33 10.45 -7.04 -10.99
C GLU A 33 9.18 -6.52 -11.66
N PHE A 34 9.27 -5.36 -12.30
CA PHE A 34 8.22 -4.79 -13.15
C PHE A 34 8.82 -4.30 -14.46
N SER A 35 8.02 -4.31 -15.53
CA SER A 35 8.44 -3.81 -16.84
C SER A 35 7.37 -2.91 -17.46
N PHE A 36 7.83 -1.88 -18.15
CA PHE A 36 7.05 -1.10 -19.12
C PHE A 36 7.71 -1.31 -20.49
N GLY A 37 6.92 -1.63 -21.51
CA GLY A 37 7.43 -2.05 -22.82
C GLY A 37 7.98 -0.88 -23.64
N LEU A 38 7.07 -0.07 -24.21
CA LEU A 38 7.46 1.11 -24.99
C LEU A 38 7.14 2.36 -24.20
N VAL A 39 8.18 3.08 -23.79
CA VAL A 39 8.08 4.39 -23.13
C VAL A 39 8.75 5.42 -24.03
N PRO A 40 8.04 6.46 -24.51
CA PRO A 40 8.65 7.51 -25.31
C PRO A 40 9.71 8.29 -24.53
N ALA A 41 10.69 8.88 -25.23
CA ALA A 41 11.68 9.75 -24.59
C ALA A 41 10.99 10.92 -23.84
N GLY A 42 11.47 11.23 -22.64
CA GLY A 42 10.90 12.27 -21.79
C GLY A 42 11.15 12.03 -20.30
N GLU A 43 10.63 12.95 -19.49
CA GLU A 43 10.72 12.91 -18.03
C GLU A 43 9.49 12.22 -17.42
N TYR A 44 9.72 11.23 -16.59
CA TYR A 44 8.67 10.42 -15.96
C TYR A 44 8.90 10.30 -14.46
N ARG A 45 7.86 9.84 -13.75
CA ARG A 45 7.97 9.41 -12.36
C ARG A 45 7.26 8.09 -12.17
N LEU A 46 7.87 7.16 -11.44
CA LEU A 46 7.21 5.99 -10.89
C LEU A 46 6.52 6.38 -9.57
N VAL A 47 5.37 5.76 -9.33
CA VAL A 47 4.58 5.89 -8.09
C VAL A 47 4.11 4.50 -7.69
N VAL A 48 4.18 4.18 -6.40
CA VAL A 48 3.68 2.90 -5.89
C VAL A 48 2.20 2.98 -5.58
N LEU A 49 1.45 2.00 -6.06
CA LEU A 49 0.05 1.78 -5.72
C LEU A 49 -0.03 0.68 -4.67
N SER A 50 0.03 1.07 -3.39
CA SER A 50 0.12 0.14 -2.25
C SER A 50 -1.18 -0.63 -1.93
N THR A 51 -2.27 -0.35 -2.64
CA THR A 51 -3.57 -1.03 -2.44
C THR A 51 -3.94 -1.77 -3.73
N PRO A 52 -3.76 -3.10 -3.79
CA PRO A 52 -4.29 -3.89 -4.89
C PRO A 52 -5.81 -3.70 -4.99
N PRO A 53 -6.38 -3.59 -6.20
CA PRO A 53 -7.83 -3.56 -6.37
C PRO A 53 -8.49 -4.78 -5.70
N GLY A 54 -9.35 -4.55 -4.72
CA GLY A 54 -10.07 -5.61 -4.02
C GLY A 54 -9.43 -6.14 -2.72
N GLN A 55 -8.28 -5.61 -2.29
CA GLN A 55 -7.71 -5.91 -0.96
C GLN A 55 -7.89 -4.71 -0.02
N VAL A 56 -8.60 -4.92 1.09
CA VAL A 56 -9.09 -3.82 1.96
C VAL A 56 -8.17 -3.54 3.16
N SER A 57 -7.17 -4.38 3.44
CA SER A 57 -6.70 -4.49 4.84
C SER A 57 -5.19 -4.43 5.08
N VAL A 58 -4.36 -4.33 4.05
CA VAL A 58 -2.90 -4.17 4.22
C VAL A 58 -2.41 -3.06 3.32
N THR A 59 -1.92 -1.98 3.93
CA THR A 59 -1.22 -0.90 3.22
C THR A 59 0.27 -1.04 3.47
N TYR A 60 1.05 -1.14 2.41
CA TYR A 60 2.52 -1.12 2.48
C TYR A 60 3.04 0.30 2.64
N ASN A 61 3.96 0.48 3.58
CA ASN A 61 4.78 1.68 3.67
C ASN A 61 5.97 1.52 2.74
N VAL A 62 6.05 2.39 1.74
CA VAL A 62 7.07 2.28 0.70
C VAL A 62 7.85 3.59 0.61
N LYS A 63 9.17 3.49 0.50
CA LYS A 63 10.06 4.64 0.33
C LYS A 63 11.02 4.43 -0.86
N PRO A 64 11.34 5.49 -1.62
CA PRO A 64 10.62 6.78 -1.65
C PRO A 64 9.18 6.62 -2.14
N ASP A 65 8.33 7.64 -1.97
CA ASP A 65 6.95 7.61 -2.48
C ASP A 65 6.92 7.68 -4.02
N LYS A 66 7.95 8.31 -4.62
CA LYS A 66 8.08 8.52 -6.05
C LYS A 66 9.55 8.46 -6.47
N VAL A 67 9.80 7.96 -7.68
CA VAL A 67 11.13 7.97 -8.32
C VAL A 67 11.03 8.66 -9.66
N ALA A 68 11.75 9.77 -9.84
CA ALA A 68 11.85 10.44 -11.14
C ALA A 68 12.93 9.76 -12.01
N PHE A 69 12.67 9.67 -13.31
CA PHE A 69 13.62 9.12 -14.28
C PHE A 69 13.38 9.71 -15.67
N SER A 70 14.44 9.73 -16.48
CA SER A 70 14.41 10.23 -17.86
C SER A 70 14.59 9.07 -18.83
N VAL A 71 13.68 8.95 -19.79
CA VAL A 71 13.82 8.01 -20.91
C VAL A 71 14.46 8.76 -22.08
N LEU A 72 15.52 8.19 -22.63
CA LEU A 72 16.19 8.72 -23.82
C LEU A 72 15.90 7.78 -25.01
N HIS A 73 16.94 7.33 -25.69
CA HIS A 73 16.85 6.49 -26.89
C HIS A 73 17.13 5.00 -26.61
N ASP A 74 17.41 4.62 -25.37
CA ASP A 74 17.75 3.26 -24.95
C ASP A 74 16.88 2.77 -23.79
N SER A 75 16.90 1.45 -23.56
CA SER A 75 16.26 0.83 -22.40
C SER A 75 16.92 1.28 -21.09
N LEU A 76 16.09 1.56 -20.09
CA LEU A 76 16.53 1.96 -18.75
C LEU A 76 16.22 0.84 -17.75
N TYR A 77 17.21 0.45 -16.96
CA TYR A 77 17.01 -0.40 -15.80
C TYR A 77 17.09 0.44 -14.53
N ILE A 78 16.00 0.48 -13.75
CA ILE A 78 15.92 1.21 -12.50
C ILE A 78 16.12 0.21 -11.36
N LYS A 79 17.28 0.27 -10.72
CA LYS A 79 17.61 -0.60 -9.58
C LYS A 79 17.08 0.01 -8.28
N ASP A 80 16.59 -0.85 -7.39
CA ASP A 80 16.19 -0.49 -6.02
C ASP A 80 15.25 0.73 -5.95
N ALA A 81 14.32 0.82 -6.91
CA ALA A 81 13.44 1.98 -7.06
C ALA A 81 12.59 2.24 -5.80
N PHE A 82 12.18 1.16 -5.14
CA PHE A 82 11.29 1.21 -3.99
C PHE A 82 11.68 0.17 -2.96
N GLU A 83 11.58 0.56 -1.70
CA GLU A 83 11.79 -0.29 -0.54
C GLU A 83 10.52 -0.33 0.30
N VAL A 84 10.03 -1.53 0.60
CA VAL A 84 8.96 -1.71 1.58
C VAL A 84 9.58 -1.55 2.97
N THR A 85 9.35 -0.40 3.60
CA THR A 85 9.86 -0.09 4.94
C THR A 85 8.89 -0.51 6.05
N GLY A 86 7.79 -1.18 5.71
CA GLY A 86 6.86 -1.75 6.67
C GLY A 86 5.45 -1.90 6.11
N PHE A 87 4.52 -2.28 6.97
CA PHE A 87 3.11 -2.44 6.64
C PHE A 87 2.22 -1.91 7.76
N THR A 88 0.99 -1.59 7.41
CA THR A 88 -0.05 -1.18 8.34
C THR A 88 -1.09 -2.28 8.44
N VAL A 89 -1.34 -2.77 9.66
CA VAL A 89 -2.43 -3.71 9.96
C VAL A 89 -3.63 -2.94 10.47
N VAL A 90 -4.80 -3.19 9.90
CA VAL A 90 -6.07 -2.68 10.39
C VAL A 90 -7.00 -3.84 10.72
N GLY A 91 -7.78 -3.70 11.78
CA GLY A 91 -8.76 -4.71 12.16
C GLY A 91 -9.86 -4.13 13.02
N THR A 92 -10.84 -4.97 13.35
CA THR A 92 -11.99 -4.62 14.18
C THR A 92 -12.22 -5.70 15.22
N VAL A 93 -12.42 -5.30 16.47
CA VAL A 93 -12.83 -6.18 17.56
C VAL A 93 -14.34 -6.08 17.74
N LEU A 94 -15.03 -7.21 17.64
CA LEU A 94 -16.49 -7.31 17.75
C LEU A 94 -16.90 -8.10 18.98
N ALA A 95 -18.06 -7.80 19.54
CA ALA A 95 -18.64 -8.53 20.66
C ALA A 95 -19.00 -9.98 20.31
N ALA A 96 -19.35 -10.23 19.05
CA ALA A 96 -19.64 -11.52 18.46
C ALA A 96 -19.45 -11.44 16.94
N VAL A 97 -19.50 -12.57 16.23
CA VAL A 97 -19.49 -12.58 14.76
C VAL A 97 -20.65 -11.74 14.22
N GLY A 98 -20.34 -10.66 13.49
CA GLY A 98 -21.33 -9.71 12.98
C GLY A 98 -21.96 -8.79 14.03
N GLY A 99 -21.47 -8.82 15.27
CA GLY A 99 -21.95 -7.99 16.38
C GLY A 99 -21.41 -6.56 16.36
N ALA A 100 -21.74 -5.79 17.40
CA ALA A 100 -21.24 -4.44 17.58
C ALA A 100 -19.73 -4.42 17.88
N GLY A 101 -19.08 -3.32 17.47
CA GLY A 101 -17.68 -3.06 17.79
C GLY A 101 -17.47 -2.80 19.29
N LEU A 102 -16.37 -3.31 19.83
CA LEU A 102 -16.01 -3.11 21.23
C LEU A 102 -15.03 -1.95 21.36
N LYS A 103 -15.46 -0.87 22.00
CA LYS A 103 -14.62 0.29 22.34
C LYS A 103 -13.73 0.01 23.54
N GLY A 104 -12.52 0.55 23.53
CA GLY A 104 -11.66 0.57 24.72
C GLY A 104 -10.85 -0.70 24.94
N VAL A 105 -10.89 -1.66 24.01
CA VAL A 105 -10.07 -2.87 24.09
C VAL A 105 -8.62 -2.51 23.85
N ARG A 106 -7.73 -2.89 24.76
CA ARG A 106 -6.28 -2.71 24.60
C ARG A 106 -5.78 -3.75 23.61
N VAL A 107 -5.05 -3.29 22.59
CA VAL A 107 -4.38 -4.13 21.59
C VAL A 107 -2.92 -4.19 21.94
N LEU A 108 -2.42 -5.40 22.15
CA LEU A 108 -1.03 -5.67 22.46
C LEU A 108 -0.37 -6.35 21.26
N LEU A 109 0.86 -5.94 20.97
CA LEU A 109 1.74 -6.54 19.99
C LEU A 109 2.94 -7.10 20.75
N ASP A 110 3.13 -8.42 20.72
CA ASP A 110 4.17 -9.12 21.49
C ASP A 110 4.19 -8.65 22.96
N GLU A 111 3.03 -8.79 23.64
CA GLU A 111 2.79 -8.41 25.04
C GLU A 111 2.90 -6.89 25.35
N ARG A 112 3.14 -6.03 24.35
CA ARG A 112 3.24 -4.57 24.55
C ARG A 112 1.98 -3.86 24.08
N PRO A 113 1.30 -3.06 24.92
CA PRO A 113 0.17 -2.24 24.48
C PRO A 113 0.60 -1.24 23.39
N VAL A 114 -0.07 -1.28 22.24
CA VAL A 114 0.25 -0.46 21.06
C VAL A 114 -0.93 0.38 20.57
N ALA A 115 -2.16 -0.03 20.88
CA ALA A 115 -3.36 0.71 20.49
C ALA A 115 -4.54 0.40 21.42
N THR A 116 -5.60 1.19 21.28
CA THR A 116 -6.91 0.94 21.90
C THR A 116 -7.98 1.06 20.83
N THR A 117 -8.98 0.18 20.85
CA THR A 117 -10.06 0.20 19.87
C THR A 117 -10.98 1.42 20.02
N ASP A 118 -11.43 1.96 18.88
CA ASP A 118 -12.37 3.09 18.84
C ASP A 118 -13.84 2.66 19.08
N ALA A 119 -14.78 3.59 18.95
CA ALA A 119 -16.21 3.33 19.16
C ALA A 119 -16.82 2.27 18.21
N ALA A 120 -16.21 2.05 17.05
CA ALA A 120 -16.59 1.00 16.10
C ALA A 120 -15.79 -0.30 16.30
N GLY A 121 -14.95 -0.37 17.34
CA GLY A 121 -14.07 -1.50 17.62
C GLY A 121 -12.81 -1.53 16.74
N LYS A 122 -12.55 -0.50 15.94
CA LYS A 122 -11.45 -0.49 14.97
C LYS A 122 -10.12 -0.18 15.66
N TYR A 123 -9.06 -0.83 15.19
CA TYR A 123 -7.67 -0.52 15.55
C TYR A 123 -6.78 -0.44 14.29
N THR A 124 -5.67 0.29 14.41
CA THR A 124 -4.66 0.45 13.37
C THR A 124 -3.27 0.33 13.98
N LEU A 125 -2.42 -0.51 13.40
CA LEU A 125 -1.01 -0.71 13.78
C LEU A 125 -0.12 -0.31 12.60
N PRO A 126 0.36 0.94 12.54
CA PRO A 126 1.18 1.42 11.44
C PRO A 126 2.65 0.99 11.60
N ASN A 127 3.37 0.96 10.48
CA ASN A 127 4.84 0.84 10.44
C ASN A 127 5.42 -0.44 11.04
N LEU A 128 4.68 -1.55 10.97
CA LEU A 128 5.20 -2.87 11.33
C LEU A 128 6.25 -3.32 10.32
N GLN A 129 7.37 -3.83 10.79
CA GLN A 129 8.42 -4.38 9.94
C GLN A 129 8.08 -5.81 9.51
N PRO A 130 8.57 -6.31 8.37
CA PRO A 130 8.45 -7.73 8.02
C PRO A 130 8.86 -8.64 9.18
N GLY A 131 7.94 -9.48 9.64
CA GLY A 131 8.14 -10.33 10.81
C GLY A 131 6.89 -11.07 11.23
N THR A 132 7.05 -11.98 12.19
CA THR A 132 5.93 -12.66 12.85
C THR A 132 5.64 -11.93 14.16
N TYR A 133 4.36 -11.59 14.36
CA TYR A 133 3.89 -10.89 15.55
C TYR A 133 2.72 -11.65 16.17
N THR A 134 2.60 -11.57 17.49
CA THR A 134 1.42 -12.04 18.22
C THR A 134 0.56 -10.84 18.63
N LEU A 135 -0.72 -10.88 18.25
CA LEU A 135 -1.71 -9.90 18.67
C LEU A 135 -2.56 -10.45 19.80
N GLU A 136 -2.66 -9.67 20.88
CA GLU A 136 -3.52 -9.96 22.03
C GLU A 136 -4.48 -8.80 22.29
N PHE A 137 -5.67 -9.14 22.78
CA PHE A 137 -6.72 -8.20 23.06
C PHE A 137 -7.14 -8.32 24.51
N GLN A 138 -7.01 -7.23 25.27
CA GLN A 138 -7.34 -7.21 26.68
C GLN A 138 -8.49 -6.22 26.93
N HIS A 139 -9.40 -6.60 27.82
CA HIS A 139 -10.46 -5.70 28.28
C HIS A 139 -9.80 -4.45 28.89
N GLY A 140 -10.03 -3.28 28.30
CA GLY A 140 -9.67 -2.03 28.96
C GLY A 140 -10.64 -1.82 30.12
N GLU A 141 -10.13 -1.67 31.34
CA GLU A 141 -10.97 -1.30 32.48
C GLU A 141 -11.84 -0.11 32.11
N LEU A 142 -13.16 -0.32 32.17
CA LEU A 142 -14.14 0.73 32.24
C LEU A 142 -13.97 1.41 33.60
N GLY A 143 -13.18 2.48 33.64
CA GLY A 143 -13.22 3.45 34.74
C GLY A 143 -14.53 4.21 34.75
#